data_AF-A0AAD1S3D7-F1
#
_entry.id   AF-A0AAD1S3D7-F1
#
_cell.length_a   1.000
_cell.length_b   1.000
_cell.length_c   1.000
_cell.angle_alpha   90.00
_cell.angle_beta   90.00
_cell.angle_gamma   90.00
#
_symmetry.space_group_name_H-M   'P 1'
#
loop_
_entity.id
_entity.type
_entity.pdbx_description
1 polymer ?
#
loop_
_entity_poly.entity_id
_entity_poly.type
_entity_poly.pdbx_seq_one_letter_code
_entity_poly.pdbx_strand_id
1 'polypeptide(L)'
;MRLLVGRRSTEKPRAHAEGPPVTERTLKTLLDDLRRNIAADITLFEEIRGVSGRLHDSEVATAAHEVRIANLEKELSELKCTQAQIQTRMAAAEDRRRWKNIKMRGLPDNIATAKIPHLLSRLFTQLFSAKQSKLVAVDGCFSAASTSNRHQGRAQRCDHSLSKWA
;
A
#
# COMPACT_ATOMS: atom_id res chain seq x y z
N MET A 1 42.28 -36.78 117.10
CA MET A 1 42.64 -36.82 115.67
C MET A 1 41.63 -35.99 114.89
N ARG A 2 42.06 -34.89 114.26
CA ARG A 2 41.23 -34.03 113.40
C ARG A 2 41.42 -34.47 111.94
N LEU A 3 40.34 -34.84 111.26
CA LEU A 3 40.34 -35.03 109.81
C LEU A 3 39.45 -33.95 109.18
N LEU A 4 40.10 -32.97 108.55
CA LEU A 4 39.49 -31.94 107.72
C LEU A 4 39.19 -32.57 106.34
N VAL A 5 37.92 -32.82 106.04
CA VAL A 5 37.49 -33.23 104.71
C VAL A 5 37.14 -31.98 103.91
N GLY A 6 37.91 -31.74 102.85
CA GLY A 6 37.80 -30.58 101.96
C GLY A 6 36.48 -30.53 101.20
N ARG A 7 35.86 -29.34 101.18
CA ARG A 7 34.76 -28.99 100.29
C ARG A 7 35.30 -28.85 98.87
N ARG A 8 34.89 -29.75 97.96
CA ARG A 8 35.09 -29.56 96.51
C ARG A 8 33.93 -28.72 95.97
N SER A 9 34.28 -27.55 95.44
CA SER A 9 33.40 -26.66 94.68
C SER A 9 32.96 -27.37 93.40
N THR A 10 31.65 -27.59 93.24
CA THR A 10 31.07 -28.07 91.99
C THR A 10 30.76 -26.85 91.11
N GLU A 11 31.76 -26.35 90.40
CA GLU A 11 31.52 -25.41 89.30
C GLU A 11 30.84 -26.17 88.16
N LYS A 12 29.62 -25.73 87.86
CA LYS A 12 28.81 -26.19 86.73
C LYS A 12 29.43 -25.61 85.45
N PRO A 13 29.89 -26.42 84.47
CA PRO A 13 30.44 -25.88 83.25
C PRO A 13 29.30 -25.21 82.45
N ARG A 14 29.49 -23.93 82.13
CA ARG A 14 28.62 -23.21 81.19
C ARG A 14 28.72 -23.92 79.85
N ALA A 15 27.60 -24.45 79.37
CA ALA A 15 27.47 -24.92 78.00
C ALA A 15 27.78 -23.74 77.07
N HIS A 16 28.92 -23.80 76.38
CA HIS A 16 29.18 -22.93 75.24
C HIS A 16 28.13 -23.26 74.19
N ALA A 17 27.23 -22.30 73.94
CA ALA A 17 26.33 -22.35 72.79
C ALA A 17 27.18 -22.22 71.53
N GLU A 18 27.67 -23.35 71.01
CA GLU A 18 28.28 -23.39 69.69
C GLU A 18 27.19 -23.09 68.66
N GLY A 19 27.21 -21.87 68.12
CA GLY A 19 26.44 -21.55 66.93
C GLY A 19 26.84 -22.49 65.77
N PRO A 20 25.96 -22.68 64.77
CA PRO A 20 26.19 -23.63 63.70
C PRO A 20 27.55 -23.40 63.03
N PRO A 21 28.28 -24.48 62.68
CA PRO A 21 29.61 -24.38 62.09
C PRO A 21 29.54 -23.51 60.83
N VAL A 22 30.61 -22.75 60.55
CA VAL A 22 30.67 -21.79 59.44
C VAL A 22 30.23 -22.42 58.10
N THR A 23 30.51 -23.71 57.92
CA THR A 23 30.10 -24.53 56.77
C THR A 23 28.57 -24.66 56.61
N GLU A 24 27.82 -24.77 57.69
CA GLU A 24 26.35 -24.85 57.65
C GLU A 24 25.73 -23.50 57.25
N ARG A 25 26.32 -22.39 57.71
CA ARG A 25 25.89 -21.04 57.31
C ARG A 25 26.14 -20.82 55.81
N THR A 26 27.30 -21.19 55.31
CA THR A 26 27.62 -21.07 53.88
C THR A 26 26.72 -21.94 53.01
N LEU A 27 26.39 -23.16 53.44
CA LEU A 27 25.46 -24.04 52.72
C LEU A 27 24.05 -23.46 52.65
N LYS A 28 23.56 -22.86 53.74
CA LYS A 28 22.26 -22.16 53.76
C LYS A 28 22.25 -20.97 52.80
N THR A 29 23.30 -20.15 52.81
CA THR A 29 23.43 -19.01 51.89
C THR A 29 23.41 -19.48 50.42
N LEU A 30 24.18 -20.52 50.08
CA LEU A 30 24.19 -21.08 48.74
C LEU A 30 22.83 -21.66 48.33
N LEU A 31 22.12 -22.31 49.25
CA LEU A 31 20.77 -22.83 48.99
C LEU A 31 19.78 -21.69 48.71
N ASP A 32 19.87 -20.59 49.46
CA ASP A 32 19.01 -19.42 49.27
C ASP A 32 19.37 -18.64 47.99
N ASP A 33 20.65 -18.60 47.60
CA ASP A 33 21.09 -18.08 46.31
C ASP A 33 20.53 -18.91 45.15
N LEU A 34 20.63 -20.25 45.23
CA LEU A 34 20.08 -21.15 44.22
C LEU A 34 18.57 -21.01 44.05
N ARG A 35 17.83 -20.89 45.17
CA ARG A 35 16.38 -20.64 45.13
C ARG A 35 16.03 -19.32 44.46
N ARG A 36 16.78 -18.26 44.75
CA ARG A 36 16.61 -16.95 44.10
C ARG A 36 16.92 -17.01 42.61
N ASN A 37 17.98 -17.72 42.22
CA ASN A 37 18.32 -17.90 40.80
C ASN A 37 17.24 -18.66 40.05
N ILE A 38 16.72 -19.77 40.62
CA ILE A 38 15.61 -20.52 40.00
C ILE A 38 14.37 -19.63 39.84
N ALA A 39 14.03 -18.83 40.85
CA ALA A 39 12.90 -17.91 40.76
C ALA A 39 13.11 -16.86 39.67
N ALA A 40 14.32 -16.30 39.56
CA ALA A 40 14.68 -15.35 38.52
C ALA A 40 14.60 -15.98 37.12
N ASP A 41 15.11 -17.20 36.94
CA ASP A 41 15.04 -17.92 35.67
C ASP A 41 13.59 -18.16 35.24
N ILE A 42 12.71 -18.56 36.16
CA ILE A 42 11.27 -18.72 35.88
C ILE A 42 10.66 -17.40 35.38
N THR A 43 10.97 -16.28 36.04
CA THR A 43 10.45 -14.97 35.60
C THR A 43 10.96 -14.59 34.20
N LEU A 44 12.24 -14.84 33.91
CA LEU A 44 12.81 -14.60 32.58
C LEU A 44 12.15 -15.49 31.52
N PHE A 45 11.86 -16.75 31.82
CA PHE A 45 11.14 -17.63 30.90
C PHE A 45 9.74 -17.12 30.58
N GLU A 46 9.02 -16.57 31.57
CA GLU A 46 7.70 -15.99 31.35
C GLU A 46 7.78 -14.72 30.50
N GLU A 47 8.77 -13.85 30.73
CA GLU A 47 9.02 -12.67 29.91
C GLU A 47 9.36 -13.04 28.46
N ILE A 48 10.28 -14.00 28.26
CA ILE A 48 10.64 -14.49 26.92
C ILE A 48 9.42 -15.06 26.20
N ARG A 49 8.58 -15.82 26.91
CA ARG A 49 7.33 -16.35 26.34
C ARG A 49 6.38 -15.22 25.93
N GLY A 50 6.24 -14.19 26.76
CA GLY A 50 5.42 -13.02 26.45
C GLY A 50 5.92 -12.22 25.25
N VAL A 51 7.24 -11.99 25.18
CA VAL A 51 7.87 -11.31 24.04
C VAL A 51 7.72 -12.13 22.75
N SER A 52 7.94 -13.44 22.81
CA SER A 52 7.78 -14.34 21.66
C SER A 52 6.36 -14.33 21.13
N GLY A 53 5.35 -14.32 22.01
CA GLY A 53 3.95 -14.21 21.61
C GLY A 53 3.65 -12.90 20.89
N ARG A 54 4.09 -11.76 21.47
CA ARG A 54 3.91 -10.45 20.85
C ARG A 54 4.64 -10.32 19.50
N LEU A 55 5.80 -10.94 19.36
CA LEU A 55 6.53 -10.99 18.10
C LEU A 55 5.73 -11.74 17.04
N HIS A 56 5.20 -12.92 17.37
CA HIS A 56 4.36 -13.70 16.46
C HIS A 56 3.11 -12.93 16.02
N ASP A 57 2.41 -12.28 16.96
CA ASP A 57 1.24 -11.45 16.64
C ASP A 57 1.61 -10.31 15.69
N SER A 58 2.78 -9.68 15.92
CA SER A 58 3.32 -8.64 15.03
C SER A 58 3.63 -9.17 13.64
N GLU A 59 4.24 -10.35 13.53
CA GLU A 59 4.57 -11.00 12.24
C GLU A 59 3.29 -11.31 11.44
N VAL A 60 2.27 -11.85 12.12
CA VAL A 60 0.96 -12.13 11.51
C VAL A 60 0.30 -10.83 11.03
N ALA A 61 0.34 -9.77 11.84
CA ALA A 61 -0.19 -8.46 11.45
C ALA A 61 0.56 -7.88 10.25
N THR A 62 1.89 -7.97 10.21
CA THR A 62 2.69 -7.51 9.08
C THR A 62 2.36 -8.26 7.80
N ALA A 63 2.21 -9.59 7.84
CA ALA A 63 1.82 -10.38 6.68
C ALA A 63 0.43 -9.99 6.16
N ALA A 64 -0.53 -9.72 7.06
CA ALA A 64 -1.84 -9.22 6.67
C ALA A 64 -1.77 -7.83 6.00
N HIS A 65 -0.91 -6.95 6.49
CA HIS A 65 -0.68 -5.63 5.89
C HIS A 65 -0.02 -5.73 4.51
N GLU A 66 0.95 -6.62 4.32
CA GLU A 66 1.58 -6.86 3.02
C GLU A 66 0.56 -7.31 1.96
N VAL A 67 -0.32 -8.26 2.32
CA VAL A 67 -1.42 -8.69 1.44
C VAL A 67 -2.35 -7.53 1.10
N ARG A 68 -2.67 -6.66 2.09
CA ARG A 68 -3.52 -5.49 1.83
C ARG A 68 -2.86 -4.49 0.90
N ILE A 69 -1.56 -4.26 1.04
CA ILE A 69 -0.78 -3.38 0.16
C ILE A 69 -0.79 -3.93 -1.27
N ALA A 70 -0.49 -5.22 -1.46
CA ALA A 70 -0.49 -5.85 -2.78
C ALA A 70 -1.87 -5.74 -3.48
N ASN A 71 -2.95 -5.92 -2.72
CA ASN A 71 -4.30 -5.73 -3.26
C ASN A 71 -4.58 -4.27 -3.67
N LEU A 72 -4.16 -3.30 -2.85
CA LEU A 72 -4.33 -1.88 -3.18
C LEU A 72 -3.51 -1.46 -4.39
N GLU A 73 -2.30 -1.99 -4.56
CA GLU A 73 -1.46 -1.74 -5.73
C GLU A 73 -2.10 -2.26 -7.02
N LYS A 74 -2.75 -3.43 -6.93
CA LYS A 74 -3.52 -4.01 -8.03
C LYS A 74 -4.72 -3.12 -8.39
N GLU A 75 -5.54 -2.75 -7.41
CA GLU A 75 -6.70 -1.86 -7.62
C GLU A 75 -6.27 -0.51 -8.24
N LEU A 76 -5.17 0.07 -7.76
CA LEU A 76 -4.62 1.32 -8.28
C LEU A 76 -4.17 1.19 -9.74
N SER A 77 -3.56 0.06 -10.10
CA SER A 77 -3.15 -0.23 -11.48
C SER A 77 -4.34 -0.36 -12.42
N GLU A 78 -5.41 -1.03 -11.97
CA GLU A 78 -6.67 -1.14 -12.71
C GLU A 78 -7.32 0.25 -12.90
N LEU A 79 -7.35 1.08 -11.86
CA LEU A 79 -7.86 2.45 -11.94
C LEU A 79 -7.07 3.31 -12.91
N LYS A 80 -5.74 3.25 -12.91
CA LYS A 80 -4.89 3.96 -13.90
C LYS A 80 -5.20 3.51 -15.33
N CYS A 81 -5.41 2.22 -15.55
CA CYS A 81 -5.78 1.69 -16.86
C CYS A 81 -7.14 2.23 -17.32
N THR A 82 -8.17 2.16 -16.45
CA THR A 82 -9.50 2.69 -16.79
C THR A 82 -9.47 4.20 -17.03
N GLN A 83 -8.69 4.96 -16.26
CA GLN A 83 -8.49 6.39 -16.47
C GLN A 83 -7.88 6.69 -17.84
N ALA A 84 -6.83 5.96 -18.24
CA ALA A 84 -6.20 6.12 -19.55
C ALA A 84 -7.17 5.79 -20.71
N GLN A 85 -7.99 4.74 -20.55
CA GLN A 85 -9.03 4.40 -21.52
C GLN A 85 -10.08 5.50 -21.64
N ILE A 86 -10.55 6.06 -20.52
CA ILE A 86 -11.52 7.16 -20.51
C ILE A 86 -10.93 8.39 -21.20
N GLN A 87 -9.70 8.78 -20.86
CA GLN A 87 -9.01 9.91 -21.51
C GLN A 87 -8.91 9.72 -23.03
N THR A 88 -8.54 8.53 -23.49
CA THR A 88 -8.48 8.19 -24.92
C THR A 88 -9.85 8.33 -25.58
N ARG A 89 -10.92 7.85 -24.92
CA ARG A 89 -12.29 7.97 -25.43
C ARG A 89 -12.75 9.43 -25.49
N MET A 90 -12.38 10.26 -24.52
CA MET A 90 -12.69 11.68 -24.52
C MET A 90 -11.97 12.39 -25.67
N ALA A 91 -10.66 12.17 -25.84
CA ALA A 91 -9.89 12.73 -26.94
C ALA A 91 -10.51 12.35 -28.31
N ALA A 92 -10.82 11.06 -28.52
CA ALA A 92 -11.49 10.61 -29.73
C ALA A 92 -12.90 11.21 -29.93
N ALA A 93 -13.62 11.52 -28.84
CA ALA A 93 -14.91 12.21 -28.92
C ALA A 93 -14.74 13.69 -29.29
N GLU A 94 -13.73 14.38 -28.75
CA GLU A 94 -13.38 15.76 -29.10
C GLU A 94 -12.94 15.89 -30.55
N ASP A 95 -12.11 14.99 -31.04
CA ASP A 95 -11.66 14.98 -32.44
C ASP A 95 -12.84 14.78 -33.39
N ARG A 96 -13.77 13.87 -33.06
CA ARG A 96 -15.02 13.68 -33.82
C ARG A 96 -15.89 14.92 -33.81
N ARG A 97 -15.93 15.69 -32.71
CA ARG A 97 -16.62 16.99 -32.67
C ARG A 97 -15.90 18.03 -33.54
N ARG A 98 -14.57 18.09 -33.49
CA ARG A 98 -13.77 19.05 -34.27
C ARG A 98 -13.82 18.77 -35.77
N TRP A 99 -13.81 17.51 -36.19
CA TRP A 99 -13.89 17.14 -37.61
C TRP A 99 -15.11 17.76 -38.30
N LYS A 100 -16.25 17.81 -37.60
CA LYS A 100 -17.49 18.38 -38.13
C LYS A 100 -17.53 19.92 -38.14
N ASN A 101 -16.54 20.57 -37.52
CA ASN A 101 -16.51 22.01 -37.32
C ASN A 101 -15.32 22.64 -38.06
N ILE A 102 -15.59 23.44 -39.09
CA ILE A 102 -14.58 24.24 -39.78
C ILE A 102 -14.47 25.60 -39.08
N LYS A 103 -13.29 25.94 -38.56
CA LYS A 103 -13.00 27.27 -38.02
C LYS A 103 -12.41 28.15 -39.13
N MET A 104 -13.14 29.17 -39.56
CA MET A 104 -12.60 30.19 -40.47
C MET A 104 -11.92 31.29 -39.65
N ARG A 105 -10.66 31.60 -39.98
CA ARG A 105 -9.90 32.73 -39.40
C ARG A 105 -9.77 33.86 -40.43
N GLY A 106 -9.67 35.11 -39.97
CA GLY A 106 -9.49 36.27 -40.86
C GLY A 106 -10.77 36.83 -41.47
N LEU A 107 -11.93 36.53 -40.88
CA LEU A 107 -13.17 37.23 -41.23
C LEU A 107 -13.09 38.68 -40.71
N PRO A 108 -13.46 39.68 -41.52
CA PRO A 108 -13.51 41.06 -41.04
C PRO A 108 -14.58 41.24 -39.96
N ASP A 109 -14.25 41.99 -38.91
CA ASP A 109 -15.03 42.11 -37.66
C ASP A 109 -16.42 42.75 -37.84
N ASN A 110 -16.70 43.33 -39.01
CA ASN A 110 -17.94 44.03 -39.33
C ASN A 110 -19.02 43.14 -40.00
N ILE A 111 -18.79 41.83 -40.10
CA ILE A 111 -19.79 40.91 -40.67
C ILE A 111 -20.85 40.60 -39.62
N ALA A 112 -22.06 41.12 -39.82
CA ALA A 112 -23.22 40.69 -39.06
C ALA A 112 -23.41 39.17 -39.21
N THR A 113 -23.66 38.46 -38.11
CA THR A 113 -23.86 37.00 -38.06
C THR A 113 -24.90 36.49 -39.06
N ALA A 114 -25.92 37.30 -39.36
CA ALA A 114 -26.94 37.00 -40.37
C ALA A 114 -26.41 36.92 -41.82
N LYS A 115 -25.25 37.53 -42.13
CA LYS A 115 -24.66 37.55 -43.48
C LYS A 115 -23.62 36.45 -43.72
N ILE A 116 -23.23 35.71 -42.66
CA ILE A 116 -22.25 34.62 -42.74
C ILE A 116 -22.66 33.53 -43.75
N PRO A 117 -23.94 33.06 -43.82
CA PRO A 117 -24.33 32.03 -44.77
C PRO A 117 -24.14 32.48 -46.23
N HIS A 118 -24.48 33.72 -46.55
CA HIS A 118 -24.33 34.26 -47.91
C HIS A 118 -22.85 34.42 -48.30
N LEU A 119 -22.01 34.85 -47.37
CA LEU A 119 -20.55 34.91 -47.57
C LEU A 119 -19.95 33.54 -47.82
N LEU A 120 -20.36 32.53 -47.03
CA LEU A 120 -19.95 31.14 -47.22
C LEU A 120 -20.34 30.64 -48.60
N SER A 121 -21.60 30.80 -49.01
CA SER A 121 -22.06 30.36 -50.34
C SER A 121 -21.24 30.97 -51.47
N ARG A 122 -20.95 32.28 -51.42
CA ARG A 122 -20.14 32.96 -52.44
C ARG A 122 -18.68 32.47 -52.46
N LEU A 123 -18.07 32.27 -51.28
CA LEU A 123 -16.72 31.69 -51.16
C LEU A 123 -16.67 30.26 -51.70
N PHE A 124 -17.64 29.42 -51.37
CA PHE A 124 -17.73 28.06 -51.88
C PHE A 124 -17.85 28.06 -53.40
N THR A 125 -18.73 28.88 -53.98
CA THR A 125 -18.84 28.98 -55.44
C THR A 125 -17.52 29.44 -56.05
N GLN A 126 -16.84 30.45 -55.50
CA GLN A 126 -15.58 30.95 -56.06
C GLN A 126 -14.42 29.93 -55.96
N LEU A 127 -14.28 29.25 -54.82
CA LEU A 127 -13.20 28.30 -54.58
C LEU A 127 -13.39 26.97 -55.33
N PHE A 128 -14.63 26.50 -55.43
CA PHE A 128 -14.93 25.19 -56.02
C PHE A 128 -15.38 25.27 -57.48
N SER A 129 -15.85 26.42 -57.98
CA SER A 129 -16.12 26.62 -59.41
C SER A 129 -14.84 26.66 -60.26
N ALA A 130 -13.68 26.99 -59.67
CA ALA A 130 -12.42 27.07 -60.40
C ALA A 130 -11.72 25.70 -60.60
N LYS A 131 -12.23 24.60 -60.00
CA LYS A 131 -11.60 23.26 -60.06
C LYS A 131 -12.50 22.14 -60.56
N GLN A 132 -13.73 22.41 -61.02
CA GLN A 132 -14.58 21.38 -61.60
C GLN A 132 -14.36 21.18 -63.11
N SER A 133 -13.15 20.77 -63.49
CA SER A 133 -12.98 19.93 -64.68
C SER A 133 -12.73 18.46 -64.35
N LYS A 134 -12.77 18.04 -63.07
CA LYS A 134 -12.93 16.61 -62.66
C LYS A 134 -13.32 16.44 -61.17
N LEU A 135 -14.52 15.87 -60.96
CA LEU A 135 -15.05 15.16 -59.78
C LEU A 135 -15.26 15.93 -58.44
N VAL A 136 -16.52 16.12 -58.03
CA VAL A 136 -17.27 15.29 -57.05
C VAL A 136 -18.61 16.00 -56.79
N ALA A 137 -19.72 15.30 -57.04
CA ALA A 137 -21.06 15.72 -56.64
C ALA A 137 -21.17 15.69 -55.11
N VAL A 138 -21.51 16.83 -54.52
CA VAL A 138 -21.94 16.91 -53.12
C VAL A 138 -23.44 16.63 -53.13
N ASP A 139 -23.81 15.34 -53.10
CA ASP A 139 -25.20 14.95 -52.85
C ASP A 139 -25.52 15.20 -51.38
N GLY A 140 -26.44 16.14 -51.16
CA GLY A 140 -27.12 16.32 -49.90
C GLY A 140 -27.98 15.09 -49.61
N CYS A 141 -27.52 14.23 -48.72
CA CYS A 141 -28.34 13.19 -48.11
C CYS A 141 -28.42 13.45 -46.60
N PHE A 142 -29.46 14.19 -46.24
CA PHE A 142 -30.07 14.15 -44.92
C PHE A 142 -30.92 12.87 -44.87
N SER A 143 -30.35 11.72 -44.51
CA SER A 143 -31.15 10.58 -44.05
C SER A 143 -30.32 9.53 -43.31
N ALA A 144 -30.97 8.93 -42.32
CA ALA A 144 -30.44 7.89 -41.46
C ALA A 144 -30.19 6.58 -42.23
N ALA A 145 -29.04 5.94 -42.01
CA ALA A 145 -28.92 4.48 -42.03
C ALA A 145 -27.56 4.04 -41.49
N SER A 146 -27.64 3.03 -40.62
CA SER A 146 -26.56 2.18 -40.12
C SER A 146 -25.64 1.64 -41.20
N THR A 147 -24.35 1.54 -40.88
CA THR A 147 -23.46 0.38 -41.15
C THR A 147 -22.12 0.69 -40.48
N SER A 148 -21.74 -0.07 -39.45
CA SER A 148 -20.88 -1.24 -39.58
C SER A 148 -19.63 -0.96 -40.44
N ASN A 149 -18.54 -0.51 -39.83
CA ASN A 149 -17.28 -1.21 -40.08
C ASN A 149 -16.21 -0.99 -39.02
N ARG A 150 -15.47 -2.08 -38.84
CA ARG A 150 -14.36 -2.31 -37.93
C ARG A 150 -13.26 -1.28 -38.14
N HIS A 151 -12.93 -0.55 -37.08
CA HIS A 151 -11.57 -0.08 -36.89
C HIS A 151 -11.00 -0.75 -35.66
N GLN A 152 -9.98 -1.57 -35.92
CA GLN A 152 -9.09 -2.16 -34.95
C GLN A 152 -8.50 -1.03 -34.11
N GLY A 153 -9.13 -0.76 -32.97
CA GLY A 153 -8.48 -0.12 -31.85
C GLY A 153 -7.40 -1.08 -31.39
N ARG A 154 -6.14 -0.74 -31.71
CA ARG A 154 -4.96 -1.33 -31.11
C ARG A 154 -5.03 -0.96 -29.63
N ALA A 155 -5.75 -1.75 -28.84
CA ALA A 155 -5.68 -1.70 -27.40
C ALA A 155 -4.20 -1.91 -27.05
N GLN A 156 -3.58 -0.87 -26.50
CA GLN A 156 -2.36 -1.05 -25.73
C GLN A 156 -2.73 -2.07 -24.65
N ARG A 157 -2.30 -3.32 -24.87
CA ARG A 157 -2.33 -4.33 -23.82
C ARG A 157 -1.51 -3.74 -22.69
N CYS A 158 -2.12 -3.63 -21.53
CA CYS A 158 -1.37 -3.50 -20.29
C CYS A 158 -0.68 -4.86 -20.12
N ASP A 159 0.53 -4.98 -20.65
CA ASP A 159 1.35 -6.17 -20.52
C ASP A 159 1.48 -6.49 -19.04
N HIS A 160 0.84 -7.59 -18.63
CA HIS A 160 1.10 -8.22 -17.35
C HIS A 160 2.45 -8.94 -17.49
N SER A 161 3.55 -8.20 -17.29
CA SER A 161 4.81 -8.85 -16.94
C SER A 161 4.65 -9.40 -15.53
N LEU A 162 4.18 -10.65 -15.45
CA LEU A 162 4.44 -11.55 -14.33
C LEU A 162 5.95 -11.67 -14.16
N SER A 163 6.52 -10.77 -13.37
CA SER A 163 7.86 -10.93 -12.84
C SER A 163 7.80 -12.00 -11.75
N LYS A 164 8.02 -13.24 -12.19
CA LYS A 164 8.52 -14.35 -11.37
C LYS A 164 9.58 -13.84 -10.40
N TRP A 165 9.31 -13.79 -9.10
CA TRP A 165 10.35 -13.94 -8.08
C TRP A 165 9.75 -14.67 -6.88
N ALA A 166 10.58 -15.60 -6.38
CA ALA A 166 10.46 -16.58 -5.30
C ALA A 166 9.39 -16.36 -4.22
#